data_AF-A0A2E1F7S7-F1
#
_entry.id   AF-A0A2E1F7S7-F1
#
_cell.length_a   1.000
_cell.length_b   1.000
_cell.length_c   1.000
_cell.angle_alpha   90.00
_cell.angle_beta   90.00
_cell.angle_gamma   90.00
#
_symmetry.space_group_name_H-M   'P 1'
#
loop_
_entity.id
_entity.type
_entity.pdbx_description
1 polymer ?
#
loop_
_entity_poly.entity_id
_entity_poly.type
_entity_poly.pdbx_seq_one_letter_code
_entity_poly.pdbx_strand_id
1 'polypeptide(L)'
;MRVNKVYLEASFVSFVIHGMIILYLLGFFYYESQQRSVLSKPINVNLVFEQEIKQNTSNTKDQKNQIQEIQPSEPMIQNNIIDKSISFDSLISSVSFEDLLKEDDLMSLESEQSQVEIYSSLIIQTIQSAWRKPINIQDGLICDLRLTINKNGRVIDANLIKSSGNIRFDNSALKAVQRAETFSFFNRIPFNIYSSNFKNIVITFNPS
;
A
#
# COMPACT_ATOMS: atom_id res chain seq x y z
N MET A 1 -48.29 0.00 40.05
CA MET A 1 -46.89 -0.13 40.50
C MET A 1 -46.12 1.10 40.04
N ARG A 2 -45.64 1.96 40.94
CA ARG A 2 -44.86 3.16 40.56
C ARG A 2 -43.38 2.78 40.57
N VAL A 3 -42.76 2.76 39.39
CA VAL A 3 -41.33 2.46 39.28
C VAL A 3 -40.55 3.71 39.70
N ASN A 4 -39.61 3.54 40.63
CA ASN A 4 -38.73 4.62 41.05
C ASN A 4 -37.70 4.87 39.93
N LYS A 5 -37.72 6.10 39.40
CA LYS A 5 -36.88 6.51 38.28
C LYS A 5 -35.38 6.32 38.54
N VAL A 6 -34.95 6.51 39.78
CA VAL A 6 -33.54 6.38 40.17
C VAL A 6 -33.05 4.93 40.06
N TYR A 7 -33.87 3.96 40.50
CA TYR A 7 -33.51 2.55 40.39
C TYR A 7 -33.54 2.07 38.94
N LEU A 8 -34.48 2.58 38.13
CA LEU A 8 -34.55 2.26 36.71
C LEU A 8 -33.31 2.77 35.95
N GLU A 9 -32.88 4.00 36.24
CA GLU A 9 -31.65 4.58 35.68
C GLU A 9 -30.40 3.81 36.11
N ALA A 10 -30.28 3.48 37.39
CA ALA A 10 -29.15 2.70 37.91
C ALA A 10 -29.07 1.29 37.29
N SER A 11 -30.21 0.61 37.12
CA SER A 11 -30.26 -0.71 36.46
C SER A 11 -29.91 -0.63 34.98
N PHE A 12 -30.30 0.44 34.27
CA PHE A 12 -29.96 0.63 32.87
C PHE A 12 -28.45 0.85 32.68
N VAL A 13 -27.84 1.72 33.50
CA VAL A 13 -26.38 1.94 33.46
C VAL A 13 -25.62 0.65 33.76
N SER A 14 -26.08 -0.10 34.78
CA SER A 14 -25.50 -1.41 35.10
C SER A 14 -25.58 -2.38 33.93
N PHE A 15 -26.74 -2.47 33.28
CA PHE A 15 -26.95 -3.33 32.10
C PHE A 15 -25.99 -2.98 30.96
N VAL A 16 -25.80 -1.69 30.66
CA VAL A 16 -24.88 -1.24 29.61
C VAL A 16 -23.42 -1.61 29.92
N ILE A 17 -22.99 -1.43 31.18
CA ILE A 17 -21.62 -1.78 31.60
C ILE A 17 -21.37 -3.28 31.43
N HIS A 18 -22.30 -4.13 31.88
CA HIS A 18 -22.18 -5.58 31.73
C HIS A 18 -22.20 -5.99 30.26
N GLY A 19 -23.05 -5.37 29.43
CA GLY A 19 -23.09 -5.61 27.99
C GLY A 19 -21.77 -5.28 27.30
N MET A 20 -21.12 -4.17 27.66
CA MET A 20 -19.81 -3.80 27.12
C MET A 20 -18.71 -4.76 27.53
N ILE A 21 -18.72 -5.22 28.79
CA ILE A 21 -17.80 -6.25 29.29
C ILE A 21 -17.97 -7.55 28.51
N ILE A 22 -19.21 -8.00 28.31
CA ILE A 22 -19.51 -9.22 27.56
C ILE A 22 -19.01 -9.09 26.11
N LEU A 23 -19.30 -7.98 25.42
CA LEU A 23 -18.83 -7.73 24.05
C LEU A 23 -17.30 -7.72 23.96
N TYR A 24 -16.61 -7.17 24.97
CA TYR A 24 -15.16 -7.20 25.06
C TYR A 24 -14.61 -8.62 25.22
N LEU A 25 -15.21 -9.44 26.09
CA LEU A 25 -14.82 -10.85 26.26
C LEU A 25 -15.14 -11.71 25.02
N LEU A 26 -16.21 -11.42 24.29
CA LEU A 26 -16.55 -12.08 23.03
C LEU A 26 -15.67 -11.64 21.87
N GLY A 27 -14.75 -10.71 22.10
CA GLY A 27 -13.83 -10.23 21.10
C GLY A 27 -14.48 -9.39 20.00
N PHE A 28 -15.68 -8.84 20.24
CA PHE A 28 -16.42 -8.04 19.25
C PHE A 28 -15.64 -6.82 18.74
N PHE A 29 -14.74 -6.28 19.57
CA PHE A 29 -13.89 -5.13 19.24
C PHE A 29 -12.54 -5.52 18.64
N TYR A 30 -12.25 -6.81 18.45
CA TYR A 30 -11.04 -7.23 17.75
C TYR A 30 -11.26 -7.07 16.26
N TYR A 31 -10.73 -5.98 15.72
CA TYR A 31 -10.66 -5.75 14.29
C TYR A 31 -9.57 -6.64 13.71
N GLU A 32 -9.97 -7.73 13.06
CA GLU A 32 -9.06 -8.58 12.30
C GLU A 32 -8.59 -7.78 11.07
N SER A 33 -7.32 -7.41 11.03
CA SER A 33 -6.74 -6.76 9.87
C SER A 33 -6.86 -7.74 8.69
N GLN A 34 -7.75 -7.43 7.75
CA GLN A 34 -7.93 -8.19 6.52
C GLN A 34 -6.56 -8.38 5.86
N GLN A 35 -5.98 -9.58 5.95
CA GLN A 35 -4.88 -9.97 5.08
C GLN A 35 -5.45 -9.98 3.67
N ARG A 36 -5.25 -8.87 2.95
CA ARG A 36 -5.67 -8.75 1.56
C ARG A 36 -4.81 -9.71 0.76
N SER A 37 -5.43 -10.80 0.30
CA SER A 37 -4.85 -11.65 -0.72
C SER A 37 -4.65 -10.77 -1.97
N VAL A 38 -3.40 -10.55 -2.36
CA VAL A 38 -3.04 -9.91 -3.63
C VAL A 38 -3.51 -10.80 -4.78
N LEU A 39 -4.76 -10.60 -5.19
CA LEU A 39 -5.31 -11.26 -6.36
C LEU A 39 -4.93 -10.40 -7.58
N SER A 40 -3.75 -10.67 -8.14
CA SER A 40 -3.43 -10.26 -9.49
C SER A 40 -4.37 -11.04 -10.43
N LYS A 41 -5.56 -10.52 -10.70
CA LYS A 41 -6.36 -11.01 -11.82
C LYS A 41 -5.47 -10.84 -13.06
N PRO A 42 -5.19 -11.91 -13.83
CA PRO A 42 -4.31 -11.80 -14.98
C PRO A 42 -4.94 -10.80 -15.96
N ILE A 43 -4.17 -9.78 -16.33
CA ILE A 43 -4.59 -8.81 -17.33
C ILE A 43 -4.64 -9.56 -18.68
N ASN A 44 -5.83 -9.69 -19.26
CA ASN A 44 -5.99 -10.34 -20.56
C ASN A 44 -5.66 -9.32 -21.65
N VAL A 45 -4.37 -9.22 -22.00
CA VAL A 45 -3.93 -8.46 -23.18
C VAL A 45 -4.08 -9.33 -24.43
N ASN A 46 -5.08 -9.01 -25.25
CA ASN A 46 -5.22 -9.63 -26.56
C ASN A 46 -4.33 -8.87 -27.55
N LEU A 47 -3.22 -9.49 -27.96
CA LEU A 47 -2.32 -8.92 -28.96
C LEU A 47 -3.02 -8.96 -30.32
N VAL A 48 -3.50 -7.81 -30.80
CA VAL A 48 -3.97 -7.66 -32.17
C VAL A 48 -2.74 -7.48 -33.06
N PHE A 49 -2.33 -8.56 -33.73
CA PHE A 49 -1.28 -8.51 -34.74
C PHE A 49 -1.87 -8.10 -36.08
N GLU A 50 -1.28 -7.09 -36.72
CA GLU A 50 -1.53 -6.77 -38.13
C GLU A 50 -1.23 -8.02 -38.97
N GLN A 51 -2.21 -8.47 -39.73
CA GLN A 51 -2.12 -9.73 -40.46
C GLN A 51 -1.33 -9.48 -41.77
N GLU A 52 -0.02 -9.67 -41.72
CA GLU A 52 0.83 -9.58 -42.91
C GLU A 52 0.47 -10.68 -43.93
N ILE A 53 -0.13 -10.26 -45.06
CA ILE A 53 -0.41 -11.11 -46.21
C ILE A 53 0.93 -11.48 -46.88
N LYS A 54 1.34 -12.75 -46.75
CA LYS A 54 2.48 -13.31 -47.50
C LYS A 54 2.06 -13.71 -48.91
N GLN A 55 2.59 -13.03 -49.93
CA GLN A 55 2.69 -13.57 -51.29
C GLN A 55 4.11 -14.13 -51.52
N ASN A 56 4.15 -15.26 -52.23
CA ASN A 56 5.32 -16.08 -52.48
C ASN A 56 6.14 -15.63 -53.70
N THR A 57 7.46 -15.87 -53.60
CA THR A 57 8.46 -16.19 -54.64
C THR A 57 9.00 -15.13 -55.63
N SER A 58 10.31 -14.86 -55.43
CA SER A 58 11.42 -14.99 -56.41
C SER A 58 11.75 -13.84 -57.39
N ASN A 59 12.90 -13.21 -57.11
CA ASN A 59 14.01 -12.80 -58.01
C ASN A 59 13.68 -12.01 -59.30
N THR A 60 14.21 -10.78 -59.43
CA THR A 60 15.50 -10.43 -60.10
C THR A 60 15.51 -8.94 -60.53
N LYS A 61 16.49 -8.18 -60.02
CA LYS A 61 17.22 -7.00 -60.56
C LYS A 61 16.50 -5.91 -61.41
N ASP A 62 16.64 -4.68 -60.90
CA ASP A 62 16.98 -3.41 -61.56
C ASP A 62 16.33 -3.04 -62.92
N GLN A 63 15.55 -1.94 -62.92
CA GLN A 63 15.83 -0.73 -63.73
C GLN A 63 14.83 0.43 -63.52
N LYS A 64 15.41 1.60 -63.18
CA LYS A 64 15.12 3.00 -63.58
C LYS A 64 13.70 3.53 -63.90
N ASN A 65 13.47 4.72 -63.32
CA ASN A 65 12.94 5.99 -63.88
C ASN A 65 11.42 6.32 -63.90
N GLN A 66 11.13 7.43 -63.20
CA GLN A 66 10.28 8.60 -63.51
C GLN A 66 8.73 8.50 -63.55
N ILE A 67 8.14 9.16 -62.55
CA ILE A 67 6.96 10.07 -62.49
C ILE A 67 5.96 10.06 -63.67
N GLN A 68 4.67 9.80 -63.38
CA GLN A 68 3.53 10.65 -63.80
C GLN A 68 2.18 10.24 -63.16
N GLU A 69 1.42 11.26 -62.80
CA GLU A 69 0.06 11.31 -62.23
C GLU A 69 -0.99 11.29 -63.35
N ILE A 70 -2.06 10.48 -63.28
CA ILE A 70 -3.38 10.66 -63.94
C ILE A 70 -4.43 9.76 -63.24
N GLN A 71 -5.50 10.36 -62.69
CA GLN A 71 -6.85 9.78 -62.51
C GLN A 71 -7.72 10.10 -63.77
N PRO A 72 -8.99 9.66 -63.96
CA PRO A 72 -9.78 8.51 -63.48
C PRO A 72 -10.54 7.75 -64.62
N SER A 73 -10.98 6.50 -64.40
CA SER A 73 -12.11 5.90 -65.14
C SER A 73 -12.66 4.65 -64.46
N GLU A 74 -13.89 4.73 -63.96
CA GLU A 74 -14.75 3.60 -63.52
C GLU A 74 -15.29 2.82 -64.73
N PRO A 75 -15.60 1.50 -64.62
CA PRO A 75 -16.90 1.07 -64.07
C PRO A 75 -16.92 -0.22 -63.22
N MET A 76 -17.76 -0.16 -62.18
CA MET A 76 -18.64 -1.18 -61.57
C MET A 76 -18.18 -2.65 -61.51
N ILE A 77 -18.19 -3.26 -60.31
CA ILE A 77 -19.08 -4.33 -59.78
C ILE A 77 -18.36 -4.85 -58.51
N GLN A 78 -18.91 -5.20 -57.34
CA GLN A 78 -20.22 -5.13 -56.69
C GLN A 78 -20.02 -5.80 -55.30
N ASN A 79 -20.73 -5.30 -54.27
CA ASN A 79 -21.10 -5.96 -53.01
C ASN A 79 -20.03 -6.36 -51.97
N ASN A 80 -19.93 -5.56 -50.90
CA ASN A 80 -20.23 -5.92 -49.50
C ASN A 80 -19.46 -5.00 -48.56
N ILE A 81 -19.90 -3.75 -48.43
CA ILE A 81 -19.59 -2.97 -47.24
C ILE A 81 -20.60 -3.42 -46.19
N ILE A 82 -20.21 -4.44 -45.42
CA ILE A 82 -20.80 -4.63 -44.10
C ILE A 82 -20.25 -3.47 -43.30
N ASP A 83 -21.04 -2.40 -43.18
CA ASP A 83 -20.85 -1.35 -42.18
C ASP A 83 -20.98 -1.97 -40.79
N LYS A 84 -19.97 -2.72 -40.37
CA LYS A 84 -19.79 -3.07 -38.98
C LYS A 84 -19.16 -1.85 -38.32
N SER A 85 -19.96 -0.79 -38.19
CA SER A 85 -19.66 0.25 -37.22
C SER A 85 -19.50 -0.46 -35.88
N ILE A 86 -18.26 -0.51 -35.39
CA ILE A 86 -17.97 -1.03 -34.06
C ILE A 86 -18.66 -0.03 -33.13
N SER A 87 -19.84 -0.38 -32.62
CA SER A 87 -20.55 0.43 -31.65
C SER A 87 -19.71 0.47 -30.37
N PHE A 88 -18.93 1.54 -30.21
CA PHE A 88 -18.13 1.80 -29.03
C PHE A 88 -19.00 2.04 -27.78
N ASP A 89 -20.29 2.34 -27.95
CA ASP A 89 -21.26 2.47 -26.84
C ASP A 89 -21.40 1.19 -26.01
N SER A 90 -21.25 0.02 -26.65
CA SER A 90 -21.31 -1.28 -25.97
C SER A 90 -20.11 -1.54 -25.05
N LEU A 91 -18.94 -0.98 -25.39
CA LEU A 91 -17.69 -1.16 -24.64
C LEU A 91 -17.58 -0.21 -23.44
N ILE A 92 -18.30 0.92 -23.45
CA ILE A 92 -18.34 1.87 -22.32
C ILE A 92 -19.26 1.35 -21.21
N SER A 93 -20.31 0.59 -21.54
CA SER A 93 -21.28 0.07 -20.56
C SER A 93 -20.72 -0.98 -19.59
N SER A 94 -19.57 -1.60 -19.87
CA SER A 94 -19.00 -2.67 -19.03
C SER A 94 -17.96 -2.19 -18.03
N VAL A 95 -17.50 -0.94 -18.13
CA VAL A 95 -16.56 -0.33 -17.19
C VAL A 95 -17.36 0.62 -16.30
N SER A 96 -17.79 0.10 -15.15
CA SER A 96 -18.47 0.92 -14.14
C SER A 96 -17.51 2.00 -13.65
N PHE A 97 -17.87 3.28 -13.77
CA PHE A 97 -17.10 4.40 -13.23
C PHE A 97 -16.76 4.22 -11.74
N GLU A 98 -17.67 3.59 -10.99
CA GLU A 98 -17.49 3.24 -9.59
C GLU A 98 -16.37 2.20 -9.38
N ASP A 99 -16.19 1.26 -10.33
CA ASP A 99 -15.13 0.26 -10.23
C ASP A 99 -13.76 0.89 -10.52
N LEU A 100 -13.68 1.88 -11.43
CA LEU A 100 -12.46 2.65 -11.70
C LEU A 100 -12.04 3.49 -10.50
N LEU A 101 -12.98 4.18 -9.85
CA LEU A 101 -12.68 4.96 -8.63
C LEU A 101 -12.13 4.07 -7.52
N LYS A 102 -12.71 2.88 -7.32
CA LYS A 102 -12.21 1.91 -6.35
C LYS A 102 -10.81 1.42 -6.70
N GLU A 103 -10.52 1.18 -7.98
CA GLU A 103 -9.20 0.75 -8.43
C GLU A 103 -8.16 1.85 -8.18
N ASP A 104 -8.46 3.10 -8.51
CA ASP A 104 -7.58 4.25 -8.23
C ASP A 104 -7.31 4.42 -6.72
N ASP A 105 -8.35 4.30 -5.89
CA ASP A 105 -8.22 4.36 -4.43
C ASP A 105 -7.31 3.23 -3.92
N LEU A 106 -7.49 2.00 -4.42
CA LEU A 106 -6.65 0.85 -4.06
C LEU A 106 -5.19 1.05 -4.48
N MET A 107 -4.95 1.56 -5.69
CA MET A 107 -3.60 1.86 -6.19
C MET A 107 -2.91 2.94 -5.35
N SER A 108 -3.65 3.97 -4.95
CA SER A 108 -3.12 5.04 -4.09
C SER A 108 -2.71 4.49 -2.71
N LEU A 109 -3.55 3.65 -2.11
CA LEU A 109 -3.29 2.99 -0.83
C LEU A 109 -2.06 2.07 -0.91
N GLU A 110 -1.93 1.30 -1.99
CA GLU A 110 -0.76 0.44 -2.21
C GLU A 110 0.53 1.26 -2.35
N SER A 111 0.48 2.37 -3.08
CA SER A 111 1.61 3.30 -3.20
C SER A 111 2.01 3.92 -1.85
N GLU A 112 1.04 4.34 -1.03
CA GLU A 112 1.31 4.86 0.31
C GLU A 112 1.94 3.78 1.20
N GLN A 113 1.41 2.55 1.15
CA GLN A 113 1.92 1.44 1.95
C GLN A 113 3.37 1.09 1.57
N SER A 114 3.68 1.05 0.27
CA SER A 114 5.04 0.83 -0.23
C SER A 114 6.00 1.91 0.28
N GLN A 115 5.59 3.18 0.27
CA GLN A 115 6.39 4.26 0.84
C GLN A 115 6.62 4.10 2.34
N VAL A 116 5.59 3.72 3.10
CA VAL A 116 5.71 3.45 4.54
C VAL A 116 6.74 2.35 4.80
N GLU A 117 6.72 1.26 4.03
CA GLU A 117 7.67 0.16 4.18
C GLU A 117 9.12 0.59 3.89
N ILE A 118 9.34 1.35 2.80
CA ILE A 118 10.65 1.88 2.43
C ILE A 118 11.21 2.76 3.56
N TYR A 119 10.42 3.72 4.06
CA TYR A 119 10.88 4.61 5.12
C TYR A 119 11.05 3.90 6.47
N SER A 120 10.20 2.92 6.78
CA SER A 120 10.35 2.09 7.98
C SER A 120 11.68 1.33 7.95
N SER A 121 12.03 0.76 6.79
CA SER A 121 13.30 0.06 6.59
C SER A 121 14.50 0.99 6.78
N LEU A 122 14.42 2.24 6.28
CA LEU A 122 15.47 3.24 6.47
C LEU A 122 15.64 3.63 7.95
N ILE A 123 14.54 3.75 8.71
CA ILE A 123 14.57 4.01 10.15
C ILE A 123 15.28 2.87 10.88
N ILE A 124 14.87 1.62 10.59
CA ILE A 124 15.45 0.42 11.18
C ILE A 124 16.94 0.35 10.89
N GLN A 125 17.35 0.53 9.63
CA GLN A 125 18.75 0.52 9.23
C GLN A 125 19.58 1.58 9.97
N THR A 126 19.05 2.80 10.08
CA THR A 126 19.72 3.90 10.77
C THR A 126 19.93 3.57 12.25
N ILE A 127 18.88 3.09 12.93
CA ILE A 127 18.98 2.71 14.35
C ILE A 127 19.90 1.51 14.55
N GLN A 128 19.80 0.50 13.68
CA GLN A 128 20.64 -0.69 13.74
C GLN A 128 22.12 -0.33 13.57
N SER A 129 22.45 0.56 12.64
CA SER A 129 23.84 1.04 12.47
C SER A 129 24.36 1.81 13.70
N ALA A 130 23.48 2.50 14.43
CA ALA A 130 23.80 3.19 15.67
C ALA A 130 23.81 2.27 16.91
N TRP A 131 23.31 1.04 16.77
CA TRP A 131 23.13 0.13 17.88
C TRP A 131 24.42 -0.63 18.21
N ARG A 132 24.86 -0.48 19.47
CA ARG A 132 25.96 -1.25 20.02
C ARG A 132 25.39 -2.43 20.79
N LYS A 133 25.21 -3.56 20.10
CA LYS A 133 24.68 -4.80 20.68
C LYS A 133 25.57 -5.27 21.85
N PRO A 134 25.03 -5.46 23.06
CA PRO A 134 25.80 -5.97 24.18
C PRO A 134 26.26 -7.41 23.94
N ILE A 135 27.47 -7.73 24.37
CA ILE A 135 27.99 -9.10 24.36
C ILE A 135 27.47 -9.91 25.56
N ASN A 136 27.42 -11.23 25.40
CA ASN A 136 27.03 -12.20 26.44
C ASN A 136 25.63 -11.90 27.04
N ILE A 137 24.65 -11.73 26.16
CA ILE A 137 23.23 -11.56 26.50
C ILE A 137 22.48 -12.86 26.23
N GLN A 138 21.39 -13.05 26.97
CA GLN A 138 20.50 -14.20 26.80
C GLN A 138 19.77 -14.10 25.45
N ASP A 139 19.41 -15.26 24.89
CA ASP A 139 18.59 -15.33 23.70
C ASP A 139 17.13 -14.98 24.00
N GLY A 140 16.39 -14.54 22.98
CA GLY A 140 14.96 -14.25 23.11
C GLY A 140 14.62 -12.95 23.86
N LEU A 141 15.59 -12.08 24.11
CA LEU A 141 15.32 -10.76 24.68
C LEU A 141 14.59 -9.88 23.67
N ILE A 142 13.49 -9.26 24.09
CA ILE A 142 12.71 -8.34 23.27
C ILE A 142 12.36 -7.12 24.12
N CYS A 143 12.64 -5.91 23.62
CA CYS A 143 12.18 -4.69 24.25
C CYS A 143 11.54 -3.74 23.22
N ASP A 144 10.53 -3.00 23.67
CA ASP A 144 9.77 -2.08 22.82
C ASP A 144 9.98 -0.65 23.29
N LEU A 145 10.38 0.22 22.37
CA LEU A 145 10.58 1.64 22.61
C LEU A 145 9.56 2.46 21.82
N ARG A 146 8.95 3.44 22.48
CA ARG A 146 8.16 4.50 21.84
C ARG A 146 9.07 5.65 21.47
N LEU A 147 9.07 6.05 20.21
CA LEU A 147 9.76 7.23 19.74
C LEU A 147 8.76 8.29 19.30
N THR A 148 9.05 9.53 19.64
CA THR A 148 8.37 10.71 19.09
C THR A 148 9.33 11.44 18.18
N ILE A 149 8.98 11.59 16.90
CA ILE A 149 9.87 12.16 15.88
C ILE A 149 9.17 13.35 15.24
N ASN A 150 9.89 14.45 15.10
CA ASN A 150 9.35 15.64 14.41
C ASN A 150 9.41 15.47 12.87
N LYS A 151 8.84 16.43 12.13
CA LYS A 151 8.83 16.37 10.66
C LYS A 151 10.24 16.46 10.03
N ASN A 152 11.19 17.08 10.73
CA ASN A 152 12.57 17.22 10.25
C ASN A 152 13.46 15.99 10.53
N GLY A 153 12.91 14.98 11.21
CA GLY A 153 13.59 13.72 11.51
C GLY A 153 14.31 13.65 12.85
N ARG A 154 14.31 14.72 13.64
CA ARG A 154 14.89 14.70 14.99
C ARG A 154 13.99 13.95 15.96
N VAL A 155 14.59 13.04 16.72
CA VAL A 155 13.94 12.33 17.82
C VAL A 155 13.75 13.32 18.98
N ILE A 156 12.49 13.60 19.32
CA ILE A 156 12.12 14.46 20.44
C ILE A 156 12.19 13.67 21.74
N ASP A 157 11.67 12.44 21.71
CA ASP A 157 11.50 11.62 22.90
C ASP A 157 11.63 10.13 22.57
N ALA A 158 12.13 9.35 23.53
CA ALA A 158 12.33 7.92 23.44
C ALA A 158 12.08 7.28 24.80
N ASN A 159 10.99 6.50 24.90
CA ASN A 159 10.56 5.86 26.14
C ASN A 159 10.52 4.35 26.00
N LEU A 160 10.97 3.63 27.03
CA LEU A 160 10.82 2.19 27.13
C LEU A 160 9.36 1.85 27.50
N ILE A 161 8.63 1.18 26.61
CA ILE A 161 7.26 0.73 26.85
C ILE A 161 7.27 -0.66 27.51
N LYS A 162 8.13 -1.54 26.99
CA LYS A 162 8.26 -2.92 27.44
C LYS A 162 9.73 -3.25 27.63
N SER A 163 10.11 -3.56 28.86
CA SER A 163 11.45 -4.03 29.21
C SER A 163 11.64 -5.47 28.75
N SER A 164 12.85 -5.81 28.32
CA SER A 164 13.25 -7.21 28.06
C SER A 164 13.49 -8.03 29.33
N GLY A 165 13.47 -7.39 30.51
CA GLY A 165 13.96 -7.98 31.75
C GLY A 165 15.48 -7.90 31.91
N ASN A 166 16.22 -7.41 30.90
CA ASN A 166 17.65 -7.19 30.96
C ASN A 166 18.00 -5.70 30.78
N ILE A 167 18.38 -5.04 31.88
CA ILE A 167 18.68 -3.61 31.90
C ILE A 167 19.84 -3.22 30.95
N ARG A 168 20.80 -4.10 30.70
CA ARG A 168 21.92 -3.82 29.79
C ARG A 168 21.44 -3.78 28.34
N PHE A 169 20.55 -4.70 27.98
CA PHE A 169 19.92 -4.72 26.66
C PHE A 169 19.01 -3.51 26.45
N ASP A 170 18.12 -3.22 27.40
CA ASP A 170 17.20 -2.08 27.31
C ASP A 170 17.94 -0.75 27.18
N ASN A 171 18.99 -0.54 28.00
CA ASN A 171 19.83 0.65 27.91
C ASN A 171 20.59 0.72 26.57
N SER A 172 20.98 -0.42 26.00
CA SER A 172 21.64 -0.44 24.69
C SER A 172 20.72 0.03 23.57
N ALA A 173 19.44 -0.36 23.62
CA ALA A 173 18.40 0.06 22.68
C ALA A 173 18.12 1.56 22.81
N LEU A 174 17.93 2.06 24.04
CA LEU A 174 17.73 3.50 24.29
C LEU A 174 18.91 4.32 23.79
N LYS A 175 20.14 3.84 24.03
CA LYS A 175 21.35 4.49 23.54
C LYS A 175 21.50 4.43 22.01
N ALA A 176 20.97 3.41 21.34
CA ALA A 176 20.96 3.36 19.87
C ALA A 176 20.10 4.49 19.30
N VAL A 177 18.90 4.66 19.84
CA VAL A 177 17.98 5.74 19.45
C VAL A 177 18.60 7.12 19.72
N GLN A 178 19.19 7.31 20.90
CA GLN A 178 19.89 8.55 21.25
C GLN A 178 21.07 8.87 20.32
N ARG A 179 21.81 7.85 19.87
CA ARG A 179 22.92 8.03 18.91
C ARG A 179 22.44 8.30 17.49
N ALA A 180 21.29 7.73 17.10
CA ALA A 180 20.70 8.01 15.80
C ALA A 180 20.32 9.49 15.69
N GLU A 181 19.78 10.08 16.78
CA GLU A 181 19.43 11.50 16.99
C GLU A 181 18.50 12.13 15.94
N THR A 182 18.90 12.14 14.67
CA THR A 182 18.18 12.71 13.53
C THR A 182 18.20 11.79 12.31
N PHE A 183 17.03 11.53 11.74
CA PHE A 183 16.85 10.81 10.48
C PHE A 183 16.85 11.76 9.29
N SER A 184 17.94 11.78 8.51
CA SER A 184 18.14 12.74 7.41
C SER A 184 17.10 12.65 6.28
N PHE A 185 16.45 11.50 6.10
CA PHE A 185 15.49 11.26 5.03
C PHE A 185 14.06 11.71 5.36
N PHE A 186 13.75 12.14 6.60
CA PHE A 186 12.38 12.51 6.97
C PHE A 186 11.80 13.68 6.18
N ASN A 187 12.66 14.57 5.68
CA ASN A 187 12.25 15.68 4.81
C ASN A 187 11.64 15.21 3.48
N ARG A 188 11.94 13.98 3.04
CA ARG A 188 11.41 13.38 1.80
C ARG A 188 10.03 12.72 1.98
N ILE A 189 9.62 12.47 3.24
CA ILE A 189 8.34 11.82 3.54
C ILE A 189 7.19 12.83 3.35
N PRO A 190 6.14 12.50 2.58
CA PRO A 190 4.92 13.29 2.50
C PRO A 190 4.30 13.59 3.88
N PHE A 191 3.66 14.75 4.04
CA PHE A 191 3.13 15.17 5.34
C PHE A 191 2.03 14.25 5.88
N ASN A 192 1.13 13.79 5.01
CA ASN A 192 0.07 12.83 5.34
C ASN A 192 0.70 11.56 5.96
N ILE A 193 1.62 10.91 5.26
CA ILE A 193 2.30 9.69 5.69
C ILE A 193 3.08 9.91 6.99
N TYR A 194 3.80 11.02 7.11
CA TYR A 194 4.52 11.35 8.35
C TYR A 194 3.58 11.46 9.55
N SER A 195 2.49 12.22 9.39
CA SER A 195 1.58 12.53 10.49
C SER A 195 0.84 11.31 11.00
N SER A 196 0.46 10.39 10.12
CA SER A 196 -0.24 9.16 10.45
C SER A 196 0.68 8.04 10.95
N ASN A 197 1.85 7.85 10.31
CA ASN A 197 2.68 6.67 10.54
C ASN A 197 3.99 6.93 11.30
N PHE A 198 4.61 8.11 11.19
CA PHE A 198 5.99 8.32 11.65
C PHE A 198 6.16 9.32 12.80
N LYS A 199 5.12 10.09 13.14
CA LYS A 199 5.16 11.03 14.26
C LYS A 199 5.40 10.33 15.60
N ASN A 200 4.70 9.22 15.82
CA ASN A 200 4.86 8.36 16.99
C ASN A 200 5.01 6.93 16.50
N ILE A 201 6.17 6.33 16.74
CA ILE A 201 6.45 4.95 16.31
C ILE A 201 6.84 4.09 17.49
N VAL A 202 6.58 2.79 17.36
CA VAL A 202 7.07 1.78 18.30
C VAL A 202 8.12 0.95 17.57
N ILE A 203 9.27 0.78 18.20
CA ILE A 203 10.39 0.02 17.66
C ILE A 203 10.70 -1.12 18.61
N THR A 204 10.67 -2.33 18.07
CA THR A 204 11.02 -3.55 18.78
C THR A 204 12.48 -3.91 18.51
N PHE A 205 13.27 -4.07 19.57
CA PHE A 205 14.65 -4.52 19.49
C PHE A 205 14.71 -6.01 19.83
N ASN A 206 15.47 -6.75 19.03
CA ASN A 206 15.77 -8.16 19.24
C ASN A 206 17.28 -8.39 18.95
N PRO A 207 18.05 -9.02 19.86
CA PRO A 207 19.47 -9.29 19.66
C PRO A 207 19.76 -10.51 18.79
N SER A 208 18.80 -11.39 18.59
CA SER A 208 18.95 -12.57 17.74
C SER A 208 18.97 -12.22 16.25
#